data_AF-A0A942BBV6-F1
#
_entry.id   AF-A0A942BBV6-F1
#
_cell.length_a   1.000
_cell.length_b   1.000
_cell.length_c   1.000
_cell.angle_alpha   90.00
_cell.angle_beta   90.00
_cell.angle_gamma   90.00
#
_symmetry.space_group_name_H-M   'P 1'
#
loop_
_entity.id
_entity.type
_entity.pdbx_description
1 polymer ?
#
loop_
_entity_poly.entity_id
_entity_poly.type
_entity_poly.pdbx_seq_one_letter_code
_entity_poly.pdbx_strand_id
1 'polypeptide(L)'
;MSNQLAFATVSFVLQQRLNQVVGSDVSSATATNTRPDGTGASPLPAPGVNIYLLQATYNGPMSDPFLPTMSADATRVARPVGAFDLTYMFTFHGDDSKWEPQRVQASVLRHIHTNPEIGKDTIRSLISALPGTHALKKSDLADQFENVKLTPAKMTLDDLSKIWSVFFQKPYALTSIYYASVVLLESDISTEASLPILKVVGDVTVMSDVRIDSIDPPMASVSAGTKIVLAGINLLGDNFAYQVGGVDATVDIANSTSSSVTVSLGAGLLSGPATVVVQKPSPFGAGHVGANSNVATVQLFPAVNTITFTPAAGPTPAQFDVTLTPNVELAQTAALVLNRLTPPSAGKPWSYLLPATPRSAATGSLNFVSLGVEAGDYLYRVRIDGVDTPLSFNGTSYDGPKVTVT
;
A
#
# COMPACT_ATOMS: atom_id res chain seq x y z
N MET A 1 27.46 2.46 25.23
CA MET A 1 27.65 1.01 24.96
C MET A 1 28.99 0.59 25.55
N SER A 2 29.48 -0.61 25.24
CA SER A 2 30.77 -1.11 25.76
C SER A 2 31.74 -1.57 24.66
N ASN A 3 33.02 -1.57 24.98
CA ASN A 3 34.15 -1.92 24.11
C ASN A 3 34.53 -3.41 24.24
N GLN A 4 35.59 -3.81 23.53
CA GLN A 4 36.07 -5.20 23.47
C GLN A 4 36.42 -5.84 24.82
N LEU A 5 36.57 -5.05 25.90
CA LEU A 5 36.90 -5.57 27.24
C LEU A 5 35.65 -6.00 28.03
N ALA A 6 34.44 -5.77 27.50
CA ALA A 6 33.19 -6.02 28.19
C ALA A 6 33.05 -7.46 28.71
N PHE A 7 33.29 -8.47 27.88
CA PHE A 7 33.11 -9.88 28.27
C PHE A 7 34.09 -10.30 29.37
N ALA A 8 35.35 -9.86 29.26
CA ALA A 8 36.35 -10.12 30.28
C ALA A 8 36.00 -9.41 31.60
N THR A 9 35.43 -8.21 31.51
CA THR A 9 34.98 -7.42 32.67
C THR A 9 33.80 -8.08 33.36
N VAL A 10 32.82 -8.63 32.63
CA VAL A 10 31.73 -9.43 33.21
C VAL A 10 32.31 -10.62 33.99
N SER A 11 33.20 -11.40 33.38
CA SER A 11 33.83 -12.55 34.04
C SER A 11 34.61 -12.15 35.32
N PHE A 12 35.37 -11.06 35.26
CA PHE A 12 36.11 -10.54 36.41
C PHE A 12 35.17 -10.08 37.53
N VAL A 13 34.14 -9.32 37.23
CA VAL A 13 33.20 -8.81 38.23
C VAL A 13 32.41 -9.97 38.86
N LEU A 14 32.00 -10.96 38.08
CA LEU A 14 31.35 -12.17 38.60
C LEU A 14 32.27 -12.92 39.58
N GLN A 15 33.52 -13.14 39.20
CA GLN A 15 34.51 -13.77 40.07
C GLN A 15 34.66 -13.01 41.38
N GLN A 16 34.90 -11.70 41.33
CA GLN A 16 35.12 -10.88 42.53
C GLN A 16 33.90 -10.88 43.45
N ARG A 17 32.70 -10.74 42.88
CA ARG A 17 31.44 -10.76 43.64
C ARG A 17 31.23 -12.08 44.38
N LEU A 18 31.43 -13.21 43.70
CA LEU A 18 31.26 -14.51 44.35
C LEU A 18 32.37 -14.77 45.37
N ASN A 19 33.61 -14.35 45.09
CA ASN A 19 34.74 -14.55 46.01
C ASN A 19 34.51 -13.88 47.37
N GLN A 20 33.82 -12.73 47.40
CA GLN A 20 33.46 -12.03 48.63
C GLN A 20 32.43 -12.77 49.50
N VAL A 21 31.65 -13.69 48.91
CA VAL A 21 30.51 -14.33 49.58
C VAL A 21 30.77 -15.79 49.90
N VAL A 22 31.42 -16.53 48.99
CA VAL A 22 31.61 -17.98 49.21
C VAL A 22 32.52 -18.26 50.40
N GLY A 23 33.55 -17.44 50.62
CA GLY A 23 34.47 -17.59 51.74
C GLY A 23 33.86 -17.30 53.11
N SER A 24 32.80 -16.48 53.18
CA SER A 24 32.09 -16.21 54.46
C SER A 24 31.15 -17.35 54.86
N ASP A 25 30.56 -18.04 53.88
CA ASP A 25 29.59 -19.12 54.10
C ASP A 25 30.26 -20.50 54.22
N VAL A 26 31.35 -20.70 53.49
CA VAL A 26 32.14 -21.94 53.48
C VAL A 26 33.60 -21.55 53.68
N SER A 27 34.17 -21.95 54.81
CA SER A 27 35.56 -21.64 55.16
C SER A 27 36.50 -22.00 54.02
N SER A 28 37.46 -21.11 53.71
CA SER A 28 38.45 -21.23 52.63
C SER A 28 37.89 -21.36 51.20
N ALA A 29 36.57 -21.22 51.00
CA ALA A 29 36.02 -21.28 49.66
C ALA A 29 36.43 -20.06 48.82
N THR A 30 36.73 -20.30 47.55
CA THR A 30 37.16 -19.24 46.61
C THR A 30 36.38 -19.29 45.30
N ALA A 31 36.40 -18.19 44.55
CA ALA A 31 35.87 -18.12 43.19
C ALA A 31 36.98 -17.97 42.15
N THR A 32 36.97 -18.83 41.14
CA THR A 32 37.94 -18.83 40.03
C THR A 32 37.24 -18.71 38.68
N ASN A 33 38.01 -18.37 37.64
CA ASN A 33 37.56 -18.24 36.25
C ASN A 33 38.50 -19.00 35.31
N THR A 34 38.80 -20.25 35.65
CA THR A 34 39.71 -21.13 34.91
C THR A 34 38.95 -22.12 34.02
N ARG A 35 39.68 -22.83 33.16
CA ARG A 35 39.07 -23.90 32.36
C ARG A 35 38.57 -25.03 33.27
N PRO A 36 37.40 -25.64 32.99
CA PRO A 36 36.84 -26.73 33.80
C PRO A 36 37.75 -27.96 33.90
N ASP A 37 38.68 -28.14 32.96
CA ASP A 37 39.68 -29.21 33.00
C ASP A 37 40.87 -28.92 33.93
N GLY A 38 40.94 -27.72 34.53
CA GLY A 38 42.03 -27.30 35.41
C GLY A 38 43.33 -26.96 34.70
N THR A 39 43.34 -26.86 33.36
CA THR A 39 44.54 -26.54 32.56
C THR A 39 44.80 -25.03 32.40
N GLY A 40 43.96 -24.18 32.98
CA GLY A 40 44.12 -22.73 32.91
C GLY A 40 45.23 -22.20 33.82
N ALA A 41 45.40 -20.87 33.82
CA ALA A 41 46.45 -20.19 34.59
C ALA A 41 46.30 -20.31 36.12
N SER A 42 45.13 -20.75 36.61
CA SER A 42 44.88 -21.00 38.02
C SER A 42 44.22 -22.36 38.21
N PRO A 43 44.54 -23.09 39.30
CA PRO A 43 43.90 -24.36 39.60
C PRO A 43 42.41 -24.18 39.87
N LEU A 44 41.67 -25.29 39.80
CA LEU A 44 40.30 -25.35 40.27
C LEU A 44 40.24 -25.08 41.79
N PRO A 45 39.14 -24.48 42.29
CA PRO A 45 39.02 -24.15 43.70
C PRO A 45 38.80 -25.41 44.55
N ALA A 46 39.25 -25.40 45.80
CA ALA A 46 39.09 -26.50 46.73
C ALA A 46 39.06 -26.00 48.19
N PRO A 47 37.89 -25.70 48.78
CA PRO A 47 36.56 -25.68 48.16
C PRO A 47 36.28 -24.41 47.33
N GLY A 48 35.22 -24.41 46.52
CA GLY A 48 34.72 -23.18 45.88
C GLY A 48 33.99 -23.36 44.55
N VAL A 49 33.87 -22.25 43.82
CA VAL A 49 33.13 -22.17 42.54
C VAL A 49 34.06 -21.74 41.41
N ASN A 50 34.03 -22.46 40.29
CA ASN A 50 34.68 -22.04 39.06
C ASN A 50 33.63 -21.51 38.07
N ILE A 51 33.89 -20.34 37.50
CA ILE A 51 32.99 -19.59 36.62
C ILE A 51 33.60 -19.59 35.22
N TYR A 52 33.07 -20.43 34.34
CA TYR A 52 33.58 -20.57 32.98
C TYR A 52 32.62 -19.98 31.96
N LEU A 53 33.10 -19.07 31.10
CA LEU A 53 32.32 -18.59 29.96
C LEU A 53 32.24 -19.70 28.90
N LEU A 54 31.08 -20.34 28.78
CA LEU A 54 30.86 -21.47 27.88
C LEU A 54 30.66 -21.03 26.43
N GLN A 55 29.84 -20.00 26.22
CA GLN A 55 29.51 -19.46 24.90
C GLN A 55 29.03 -18.00 25.01
N ALA A 56 29.18 -17.26 23.91
CA ALA A 56 28.57 -15.96 23.70
C ALA A 56 27.68 -16.03 22.45
N THR A 57 26.41 -15.67 22.58
CA THR A 57 25.42 -15.74 21.50
C THR A 57 24.75 -14.38 21.30
N TYR A 58 24.25 -14.11 20.09
CA TYR A 58 23.48 -12.89 19.86
C TYR A 58 22.18 -12.89 20.65
N ASN A 59 21.85 -11.74 21.24
CA ASN A 59 20.55 -11.49 21.86
C ASN A 59 19.57 -11.05 20.76
N GLY A 60 18.73 -11.97 20.29
CA GLY A 60 17.76 -11.70 19.22
C GLY A 60 16.78 -10.56 19.50
N PRO A 61 16.17 -10.46 20.69
CA PRO A 61 15.27 -9.34 21.01
C PRO A 61 15.92 -7.95 20.94
N MET A 62 17.24 -7.86 21.15
CA MET A 62 17.97 -6.59 21.21
C MET A 62 18.88 -6.36 19.98
N SER A 63 18.82 -7.21 18.94
CA SER A 63 19.67 -7.07 17.74
C SER A 63 19.16 -6.06 16.71
N ASP A 64 17.85 -5.83 16.65
CA ASP A 64 17.21 -5.00 15.61
C ASP A 64 17.48 -3.48 15.70
N PRO A 65 17.52 -2.84 16.88
CA PRO A 65 17.69 -1.38 16.95
C PRO A 65 19.12 -0.92 16.60
N PHE A 66 20.04 -1.84 16.32
CA PHE A 66 21.47 -1.55 16.18
C PHE A 66 22.08 -1.98 14.84
N LEU A 67 21.24 -2.11 13.82
CA LEU A 67 21.71 -2.37 12.46
C LEU A 67 22.59 -1.22 11.95
N PRO A 68 23.66 -1.53 11.18
CA PRO A 68 24.49 -0.50 10.56
C PRO A 68 23.63 0.42 9.69
N THR A 69 23.50 1.69 10.08
CA THR A 69 22.79 2.70 9.28
C THR A 69 23.77 3.33 8.30
N MET A 70 23.43 3.23 7.01
CA MET A 70 24.21 3.79 5.92
C MET A 70 23.45 4.96 5.28
N SER A 71 24.19 5.94 4.80
CA SER A 71 23.71 6.96 3.88
C SER A 71 23.51 6.38 2.46
N ALA A 72 22.99 7.22 1.55
CA ALA A 72 22.87 6.87 0.13
C ALA A 72 24.23 6.65 -0.58
N ASP A 73 25.32 7.22 -0.07
CA ASP A 73 26.68 7.05 -0.59
C ASP A 73 27.49 5.97 0.15
N ALA A 74 26.80 5.12 0.94
CA ALA A 74 27.38 4.04 1.74
C ALA A 74 28.34 4.48 2.86
N THR A 75 28.29 5.76 3.26
CA THR A 75 28.94 6.23 4.48
C THR A 75 28.13 5.82 5.72
N ARG A 76 28.82 5.52 6.83
CA ARG A 76 28.16 5.08 8.07
C ARG A 76 27.67 6.26 8.88
N VAL A 77 26.37 6.28 9.15
CA VAL A 77 25.69 7.33 9.91
C VAL A 77 25.61 6.98 11.41
N ALA A 78 25.62 5.69 11.74
CA ALA A 78 25.57 5.20 13.11
C ALA A 78 26.62 4.09 13.35
N ARG A 79 27.11 4.02 14.59
CA ARG A 79 28.02 2.95 15.03
C ARG A 79 27.21 1.67 15.23
N PRO A 80 27.64 0.53 14.65
CA PRO A 80 26.97 -0.74 14.86
C PRO A 80 27.19 -1.21 16.29
N VAL A 81 26.13 -1.75 16.90
CA VAL A 81 26.16 -2.32 18.25
C VAL A 81 25.68 -3.76 18.17
N GLY A 82 26.49 -4.70 18.67
CA GLY A 82 26.10 -6.08 18.84
C GLY A 82 25.59 -6.33 20.25
N ALA A 83 24.39 -6.89 20.37
CA ALA A 83 23.83 -7.32 21.65
C ALA A 83 24.09 -8.82 21.87
N PHE A 84 24.66 -9.17 23.03
CA PHE A 84 25.09 -10.54 23.32
C PHE A 84 24.60 -11.04 24.68
N ASP A 85 24.29 -12.33 24.72
CA ASP A 85 24.05 -13.13 25.92
C ASP A 85 25.28 -14.00 26.18
N LEU A 86 25.84 -13.89 27.39
CA LEU A 86 26.97 -14.70 27.82
C LEU A 86 26.48 -15.89 28.65
N THR A 87 26.69 -17.11 28.18
CA THR A 87 26.33 -18.31 28.94
C THR A 87 27.51 -18.75 29.78
N TYR A 88 27.35 -18.73 31.09
CA TYR A 88 28.35 -19.15 32.06
C TYR A 88 28.00 -20.50 32.67
N MET A 89 29.01 -21.37 32.79
CA MET A 89 28.96 -22.64 33.49
C MET A 89 29.66 -22.51 34.84
N PHE A 90 28.90 -22.71 35.91
CA PHE A 90 29.37 -22.67 37.29
C PHE A 90 29.58 -24.10 37.74
N THR A 91 30.81 -24.44 38.14
CA THR A 91 31.13 -25.77 38.68
C THR A 91 31.58 -25.66 40.13
N PHE A 92 31.07 -26.53 40.98
CA PHE A 92 31.27 -26.49 42.42
C PHE A 92 32.18 -27.63 42.87
N HIS A 93 33.19 -27.30 43.67
CA HIS A 93 34.29 -28.20 44.04
C HIS A 93 34.53 -28.16 45.55
N GLY A 94 35.03 -29.26 46.10
CA GLY A 94 35.33 -29.41 47.52
C GLY A 94 35.30 -30.88 47.96
N ASP A 95 35.39 -31.09 49.27
CA ASP A 95 35.27 -32.39 49.92
C ASP A 95 33.80 -32.84 49.99
N ASP A 96 33.45 -33.88 49.22
CA ASP A 96 32.11 -34.46 49.17
C ASP A 96 31.65 -35.01 50.53
N SER A 97 32.58 -35.49 51.37
CA SER A 97 32.24 -36.01 52.70
C SER A 97 31.70 -34.92 53.63
N LYS A 98 32.01 -33.65 53.33
CA LYS A 98 31.56 -32.46 54.06
C LYS A 98 30.45 -31.69 53.33
N TRP A 99 29.96 -32.23 52.21
CA TRP A 99 28.96 -31.58 51.37
C TRP A 99 29.39 -30.19 50.89
N GLU A 100 30.70 -29.97 50.72
CA GLU A 100 31.25 -28.67 50.34
C GLU A 100 30.73 -28.21 48.97
N PRO A 101 30.68 -29.04 47.92
CA PRO A 101 30.11 -28.64 46.64
C PRO A 101 28.66 -28.14 46.74
N GLN A 102 27.80 -28.85 47.48
CA GLN A 102 26.38 -28.49 47.64
C GLN A 102 26.21 -27.23 48.49
N ARG A 103 27.02 -27.06 49.54
CA ARG A 103 27.01 -25.85 50.38
C ARG A 103 27.46 -24.61 49.62
N VAL A 104 28.52 -24.73 48.82
CA VAL A 104 28.99 -23.64 47.95
C VAL A 104 27.93 -23.33 46.89
N GLN A 105 27.32 -24.35 46.27
CA GLN A 105 26.23 -24.15 45.32
C GLN A 105 25.09 -23.36 45.95
N ALA A 106 24.59 -23.77 47.11
CA ALA A 106 23.50 -23.06 47.78
C ALA A 106 23.87 -21.61 48.13
N SER A 107 25.11 -21.35 48.55
CA SER A 107 25.62 -20.00 48.82
C SER A 107 25.58 -19.12 47.57
N VAL A 108 26.12 -19.61 46.45
CA VAL A 108 26.16 -18.89 45.17
C VAL A 108 24.75 -18.65 44.63
N LEU A 109 23.90 -19.68 44.60
CA LEU A 109 22.54 -19.57 44.08
C LEU A 109 21.71 -18.56 44.90
N ARG A 110 21.83 -18.57 46.24
CA ARG A 110 21.19 -17.59 47.12
C ARG A 110 21.67 -16.16 46.82
N HIS A 111 22.97 -15.97 46.65
CA HIS A 111 23.53 -14.65 46.36
C HIS A 111 23.05 -14.10 45.02
N ILE A 112 23.11 -14.90 43.95
CA ILE A 112 22.68 -14.49 42.61
C ILE A 112 21.17 -14.23 42.58
N HIS A 113 20.37 -15.06 43.23
CA HIS A 113 18.91 -14.85 43.30
C HIS A 113 18.56 -13.53 44.01
N THR A 114 19.33 -13.14 45.03
CA THR A 114 19.11 -11.89 45.76
C THR A 114 19.66 -10.67 45.01
N ASN A 115 20.76 -10.84 44.28
CA ASN A 115 21.47 -9.77 43.58
C ASN A 115 21.72 -10.14 42.11
N PRO A 116 20.68 -10.27 41.28
CA PRO A 116 20.82 -10.78 39.92
C PRO A 116 21.52 -9.78 39.00
N GLU A 117 21.51 -8.49 39.31
CA GLU A 117 22.13 -7.46 38.47
C GLU A 117 23.59 -7.21 38.84
N ILE A 118 24.41 -6.97 37.82
CA ILE A 118 25.76 -6.43 37.94
C ILE A 118 25.66 -4.91 37.77
N GLY A 119 25.54 -4.21 38.91
CA GLY A 119 25.37 -2.76 38.93
C GLY A 119 26.62 -1.99 38.45
N LYS A 120 26.38 -0.83 37.83
CA LYS A 120 27.42 0.06 37.30
C LYS A 120 28.43 0.50 38.37
N ASP A 121 27.96 0.81 39.57
CA ASP A 121 28.83 1.24 40.68
C ASP A 121 29.76 0.12 41.14
N THR A 122 29.27 -1.12 41.18
CA THR A 122 30.09 -2.30 41.48
C THR A 122 31.17 -2.50 40.42
N ILE A 123 30.82 -2.38 39.13
CA ILE A 123 31.78 -2.47 38.02
C ILE A 123 32.86 -1.39 38.17
N ARG A 124 32.46 -0.14 38.35
CA ARG A 124 33.38 1.00 38.51
C ARG A 124 34.28 0.85 39.73
N SER A 125 33.74 0.42 40.87
CA SER A 125 34.51 0.20 42.10
C SER A 125 35.53 -0.93 41.95
N LEU A 126 35.18 -2.03 41.30
CA LEU A 126 36.11 -3.15 41.10
C LEU A 126 37.18 -2.81 40.07
N ILE A 127 36.81 -2.10 38.99
CA ILE A 127 37.78 -1.63 38.00
C ILE A 127 38.73 -0.59 38.62
N SER A 128 38.23 0.35 39.44
CA SER A 128 39.06 1.38 40.06
C SER A 128 40.07 0.81 41.06
N ALA A 129 39.76 -0.31 41.72
CA ALA A 129 40.68 -1.01 42.63
C ALA A 129 41.85 -1.73 41.93
N LEU A 130 41.75 -2.01 40.62
CA LEU A 130 42.82 -2.67 39.87
C LEU A 130 44.09 -1.78 39.78
N PRO A 131 45.28 -2.36 39.55
CA PRO A 131 46.47 -1.59 39.18
C PRO A 131 46.25 -0.80 37.89
N GLY A 132 46.88 0.38 37.75
CA GLY A 132 46.74 1.23 36.55
C GLY A 132 47.19 0.55 35.24
N THR A 133 48.08 -0.45 35.33
CA THR A 133 48.59 -1.25 34.20
C THR A 133 47.67 -2.41 33.81
N HIS A 134 46.61 -2.68 34.57
CA HIS A 134 45.73 -3.82 34.32
C HIS A 134 44.87 -3.60 33.07
N ALA A 135 44.78 -4.62 32.19
CA ALA A 135 44.09 -4.50 30.90
C ALA A 135 42.62 -4.03 31.03
N LEU A 136 41.90 -4.50 32.05
CA LEU A 136 40.49 -4.14 32.29
C LEU A 136 40.27 -2.69 32.76
N LYS A 137 41.33 -1.91 33.05
CA LYS A 137 41.19 -0.49 33.42
C LYS A 137 40.49 0.37 32.39
N LYS A 138 40.57 -0.03 31.12
CA LYS A 138 39.97 0.69 29.99
C LYS A 138 38.56 0.19 29.64
N SER A 139 37.96 -0.70 30.44
CA SER A 139 36.60 -1.15 30.18
C SER A 139 35.59 -0.05 30.51
N ASP A 140 34.66 0.15 29.60
CA ASP A 140 33.51 1.06 29.64
C ASP A 140 32.19 0.27 29.80
N LEU A 141 32.24 -0.98 30.29
CA LEU A 141 31.05 -1.81 30.49
C LEU A 141 30.00 -1.11 31.36
N ALA A 142 30.42 -0.31 32.34
CA ALA A 142 29.53 0.45 33.20
C ALA A 142 28.77 1.58 32.47
N ASP A 143 29.17 1.95 31.26
CA ASP A 143 28.61 3.06 30.49
C ASP A 143 27.60 2.59 29.44
N GLN A 144 27.42 1.28 29.28
CA GLN A 144 26.31 0.75 28.50
C GLN A 144 24.96 1.12 29.16
N PHE A 145 23.89 1.19 28.37
CA PHE A 145 22.58 1.66 28.83
C PHE A 145 21.97 0.70 29.88
N GLU A 146 21.92 -0.59 29.57
CA GLU A 146 21.37 -1.67 30.42
C GLU A 146 22.40 -2.25 31.40
N ASN A 147 21.96 -2.64 32.61
CA ASN A 147 22.80 -3.42 33.51
C ASN A 147 22.86 -4.88 33.04
N VAL A 148 24.01 -5.54 33.23
CA VAL A 148 24.10 -6.98 32.98
C VAL A 148 23.36 -7.74 34.07
N LYS A 149 22.38 -8.56 33.70
CA LYS A 149 21.55 -9.36 34.61
C LYS A 149 21.86 -10.85 34.46
N LEU A 150 21.96 -11.53 35.59
CA LEU A 150 22.12 -12.97 35.68
C LEU A 150 20.75 -13.65 35.76
N THR A 151 20.50 -14.57 34.85
CA THR A 151 19.30 -15.40 34.85
C THR A 151 19.67 -16.88 34.77
N PRO A 152 19.02 -17.77 35.55
CA PRO A 152 19.32 -19.19 35.49
C PRO A 152 18.92 -19.76 34.12
N ALA A 153 19.81 -20.51 33.50
CA ALA A 153 19.51 -21.22 32.27
C ALA A 153 18.88 -22.58 32.59
N LYS A 154 17.80 -22.93 31.88
CA LYS A 154 17.22 -24.26 31.95
C LYS A 154 18.07 -25.19 31.07
N MET A 155 18.76 -26.13 31.68
CA MET A 155 19.45 -27.22 30.97
C MET A 155 18.97 -28.56 31.49
N THR A 156 18.80 -29.52 30.58
CA THR A 156 18.46 -30.90 30.94
C THR A 156 19.71 -31.68 31.35
N LEU A 157 19.51 -32.86 31.95
CA LEU A 157 20.62 -33.76 32.26
C LEU A 157 21.37 -34.20 30.99
N ASP A 158 20.66 -34.38 29.87
CA ASP A 158 21.25 -34.73 28.58
C ASP A 158 22.16 -33.61 28.05
N ASP A 159 21.72 -32.34 28.15
CA ASP A 159 22.55 -31.18 27.77
C ASP A 159 23.83 -31.10 28.60
N LEU A 160 23.71 -31.29 29.92
CA LEU A 160 24.87 -31.31 30.82
C LEU A 160 25.80 -32.48 30.51
N SER A 161 25.27 -33.66 30.24
CA SER A 161 26.07 -34.83 29.85
C SER A 161 26.85 -34.57 28.56
N LYS A 162 26.24 -33.92 27.57
CA LYS A 162 26.90 -33.54 26.32
C LYS A 162 27.99 -32.50 26.54
N ILE A 163 27.74 -31.46 27.34
CA ILE A 163 28.75 -30.46 27.68
C ILE A 163 29.96 -31.12 28.35
N TRP A 164 29.72 -31.99 29.34
CA TRP A 164 30.80 -32.66 30.05
C TRP A 164 31.57 -33.67 29.19
N SER A 165 30.94 -34.26 28.17
CA SER A 165 31.63 -35.16 27.22
C SER A 165 32.76 -34.48 26.43
N VAL A 166 32.74 -33.13 26.30
CA VAL A 166 33.80 -32.35 25.65
C VAL A 166 35.09 -32.32 26.50
N PHE A 167 34.96 -32.41 27.83
CA PHE A 167 36.10 -32.38 28.74
C PHE A 167 36.66 -33.79 28.95
N PHE A 168 37.51 -34.22 28.01
CA PHE A 168 38.09 -35.56 28.01
C PHE A 168 38.81 -35.89 29.33
N GLN A 169 38.47 -37.06 29.91
CA GLN A 169 39.02 -37.58 31.17
C GLN A 169 38.77 -36.71 32.43
N LYS A 170 37.75 -35.83 32.41
CA LYS A 170 37.36 -35.07 33.61
C LYS A 170 36.05 -35.62 34.19
N PRO A 171 35.99 -35.91 35.50
CA PRO A 171 34.74 -36.32 36.12
C PRO A 171 33.74 -35.16 36.09
N TYR A 172 32.46 -35.53 36.04
CA TYR A 172 31.37 -34.57 36.20
C TYR A 172 31.53 -33.84 37.54
N ALA A 173 31.50 -32.50 37.51
CA ALA A 173 31.36 -31.69 38.71
C ALA A 173 29.93 -31.15 38.81
N LEU A 174 29.46 -30.90 40.03
CA LEU A 174 28.16 -30.29 40.27
C LEU A 174 28.07 -28.95 39.50
N THR A 175 27.06 -28.81 38.63
CA THR A 175 26.96 -27.70 37.68
C THR A 175 25.69 -26.86 37.86
N SER A 176 25.80 -25.56 37.62
CA SER A 176 24.66 -24.66 37.35
C SER A 176 25.00 -23.71 36.21
N ILE A 177 24.00 -23.30 35.42
CA ILE A 177 24.21 -22.49 34.22
C ILE A 177 23.44 -21.19 34.35
N TYR A 178 24.07 -20.09 33.95
CA TYR A 178 23.50 -18.76 33.99
C TYR A 178 23.75 -18.01 32.68
N TYR A 179 22.77 -17.24 32.23
CA TYR A 179 22.98 -16.21 31.22
C TYR A 179 23.31 -14.89 31.90
N ALA A 180 24.32 -14.18 31.42
CA ALA A 180 24.56 -12.78 31.71
C ALA A 180 24.12 -11.95 30.49
N SER A 181 23.02 -11.22 30.63
CA SER A 181 22.35 -10.50 29.55
C SER A 181 21.88 -9.11 30.01
N VAL A 182 21.97 -8.04 29.22
CA VAL A 182 22.56 -7.97 27.87
C VAL A 182 23.93 -7.29 27.94
N VAL A 183 24.88 -7.75 27.11
CA VAL A 183 26.17 -7.09 26.92
C VAL A 183 26.21 -6.46 25.53
N LEU A 184 26.37 -5.13 25.48
CA LEU A 184 26.28 -4.34 24.25
C LEU A 184 27.68 -3.93 23.78
N LEU A 185 28.17 -4.55 22.70
CA LEU A 185 29.47 -4.24 22.10
C LEU A 185 29.31 -3.23 20.96
N GLU A 186 29.92 -2.06 21.09
CA GLU A 186 29.92 -1.03 20.04
C GLU A 186 31.28 -0.96 19.35
N SER A 187 31.25 -0.74 18.04
CA SER A 187 32.46 -0.55 17.24
C SER A 187 33.02 0.86 17.39
N ASP A 188 34.33 0.97 17.59
CA ASP A 188 35.04 2.26 17.61
C ASP A 188 35.37 2.73 16.19
N ILE A 189 34.33 3.03 15.41
CA ILE A 189 34.44 3.60 14.07
C ILE A 189 33.94 5.04 14.05
N SER A 190 34.51 5.83 13.13
CA SER A 190 34.02 7.18 12.85
C SER A 190 32.68 7.11 12.09
N THR A 191 31.76 7.99 12.45
CA THR A 191 30.44 8.15 11.79
C THR A 191 30.24 9.60 11.40
N GLU A 192 29.58 9.82 10.27
CA GLU A 192 29.18 11.18 9.87
C GLU A 192 27.74 11.45 10.32
N ALA A 193 27.56 12.51 11.11
CA ALA A 193 26.24 12.93 11.55
C ALA A 193 25.45 13.48 10.35
N SER A 194 24.24 12.97 10.12
CA SER A 194 23.36 13.50 9.08
C SER A 194 22.94 14.95 9.40
N LEU A 195 22.81 15.76 8.35
CA LEU A 195 22.29 17.12 8.47
C LEU A 195 20.80 17.10 8.88
N PRO A 196 20.33 18.10 9.64
CA PRO A 196 18.92 18.20 10.02
C PRO A 196 18.03 18.39 8.78
N ILE A 197 16.85 17.76 8.78
CA ILE A 197 15.85 17.93 7.73
C ILE A 197 15.35 19.38 7.76
N LEU A 198 15.60 20.14 6.69
CA LEU A 198 15.23 21.56 6.61
C LEU A 198 13.73 21.78 6.41
N LYS A 199 13.07 20.94 5.60
CA LYS A 199 11.65 21.07 5.27
C LYS A 199 11.09 19.72 4.87
N VAL A 200 10.00 19.31 5.51
CA VAL A 200 9.15 18.22 5.04
C VAL A 200 8.05 18.86 4.20
N VAL A 201 7.96 18.52 2.92
CA VAL A 201 6.86 18.94 2.05
C VAL A 201 5.98 17.72 1.82
N GLY A 202 4.78 17.75 2.36
CA GLY A 202 3.74 16.76 2.10
C GLY A 202 2.41 17.50 1.98
N ASP A 203 1.63 17.13 0.97
CA ASP A 203 0.29 17.66 0.77
C ASP A 203 -0.69 16.48 0.86
N VAL A 204 -1.78 16.66 1.59
CA VAL A 204 -2.77 15.60 1.86
C VAL A 204 -4.13 16.16 1.49
N THR A 205 -4.81 15.45 0.60
CA THR A 205 -6.15 15.80 0.13
C THR A 205 -7.06 14.59 0.16
N VAL A 206 -8.36 14.84 0.32
CA VAL A 206 -9.37 13.79 0.32
C VAL A 206 -9.63 13.38 -1.13
N MET A 207 -9.46 12.09 -1.43
CA MET A 207 -9.95 11.53 -2.70
C MET A 207 -11.47 11.59 -2.69
N SER A 208 -12.05 12.49 -3.48
CA SER A 208 -13.49 12.52 -3.72
C SER A 208 -13.84 11.85 -5.03
N ASP A 209 -14.82 10.94 -4.96
CA ASP A 209 -15.40 10.24 -6.11
C ASP A 209 -16.19 11.21 -6.99
N VAL A 210 -16.17 11.00 -8.30
CA VAL A 210 -16.93 11.78 -9.29
C VAL A 210 -17.83 10.81 -10.02
N ARG A 211 -19.14 11.03 -10.03
CA ARG A 211 -20.08 10.05 -10.59
C ARG A 211 -21.29 10.71 -11.23
N ILE A 212 -21.65 10.25 -12.42
CA ILE A 212 -22.87 10.60 -13.14
C ILE A 212 -23.91 9.51 -12.86
N ASP A 213 -25.03 9.89 -12.25
CA ASP A 213 -26.14 8.99 -11.95
C ASP A 213 -27.21 9.01 -13.06
N SER A 214 -27.46 10.16 -13.69
CA SER A 214 -28.41 10.28 -14.81
C SER A 214 -28.14 11.49 -15.71
N ILE A 215 -28.71 11.46 -16.91
CA ILE A 215 -28.67 12.55 -17.89
C ILE A 215 -30.11 12.92 -18.27
N ASP A 216 -30.42 14.21 -18.25
CA ASP A 216 -31.71 14.76 -18.64
C ASP A 216 -31.56 15.89 -19.68
N PRO A 217 -32.23 15.83 -20.84
CA PRO A 217 -33.00 14.68 -21.33
C PRO A 217 -32.07 13.51 -21.73
N PRO A 218 -32.53 12.25 -21.65
CA PRO A 218 -31.76 11.08 -22.09
C PRO A 218 -31.55 11.03 -23.62
N MET A 219 -32.29 11.87 -24.35
CA MET A 219 -32.19 12.04 -25.78
C MET A 219 -32.26 13.54 -26.14
N ALA A 220 -31.32 14.01 -26.96
CA ALA A 220 -31.15 15.43 -27.26
C ALA A 220 -30.78 15.66 -28.73
N SER A 221 -31.03 16.88 -29.22
CA SER A 221 -30.53 17.28 -30.54
C SER A 221 -29.00 17.36 -30.49
N VAL A 222 -28.34 16.78 -31.48
CA VAL A 222 -26.88 16.84 -31.65
C VAL A 222 -26.35 18.26 -31.96
N SER A 223 -27.22 19.24 -32.16
CA SER A 223 -26.84 20.63 -32.45
C SER A 223 -25.91 21.21 -31.38
N ALA A 224 -24.90 21.96 -31.81
CA ALA A 224 -24.03 22.70 -30.91
C ALA A 224 -24.84 23.68 -30.05
N GLY A 225 -24.55 23.75 -28.76
CA GLY A 225 -25.27 24.57 -27.80
C GLY A 225 -26.52 23.94 -27.19
N THR A 226 -26.95 22.75 -27.67
CA THR A 226 -28.00 21.98 -26.97
C THR A 226 -27.55 21.70 -25.54
N LYS A 227 -28.44 21.94 -24.57
CA LYS A 227 -28.15 21.72 -23.15
C LYS A 227 -28.61 20.35 -22.71
N ILE A 228 -27.77 19.66 -21.95
CA ILE A 228 -28.11 18.47 -21.17
C ILE A 228 -27.68 18.67 -19.72
N VAL A 229 -28.42 18.07 -18.79
CA VAL A 229 -28.16 18.14 -17.35
C VAL A 229 -27.60 16.79 -16.88
N LEU A 230 -26.45 16.83 -16.23
CA LEU A 230 -25.80 15.69 -15.61
C LEU A 230 -26.11 15.71 -14.12
N ALA A 231 -26.86 14.75 -13.60
CA ALA A 231 -27.12 14.62 -12.18
C ALA A 231 -26.25 13.53 -11.56
N GLY A 232 -25.69 13.78 -10.37
CA GLY A 232 -24.78 12.85 -9.72
C GLY A 232 -24.03 13.42 -8.51
N ILE A 233 -22.76 13.07 -8.35
CA ILE A 233 -21.93 13.41 -7.18
C ILE A 233 -20.62 14.05 -7.62
N ASN A 234 -20.25 15.17 -6.99
CA ASN A 234 -19.02 15.94 -7.20
C ASN A 234 -18.73 16.22 -8.69
N LEU A 235 -19.77 16.56 -9.44
CA LEU A 235 -19.69 16.80 -10.87
C LEU A 235 -19.10 18.17 -11.24
N LEU A 236 -19.00 19.10 -10.29
CA LEU A 236 -18.52 20.47 -10.50
C LEU A 236 -17.33 20.79 -9.59
N GLY A 237 -16.31 21.42 -10.17
CA GLY A 237 -15.13 21.92 -9.46
C GLY A 237 -14.19 22.67 -10.39
N ASP A 238 -13.08 23.18 -9.84
CA ASP A 238 -12.12 23.98 -10.58
C ASP A 238 -11.41 23.14 -11.65
N ASN A 239 -11.39 23.66 -12.88
CA ASN A 239 -10.73 23.05 -14.04
C ASN A 239 -11.22 21.63 -14.40
N PHE A 240 -12.48 21.30 -14.09
CA PHE A 240 -13.10 20.07 -14.56
C PHE A 240 -13.31 20.16 -16.08
N ALA A 241 -13.04 19.06 -16.79
CA ALA A 241 -13.34 18.92 -18.21
C ALA A 241 -14.53 17.98 -18.40
N TYR A 242 -15.36 18.28 -19.40
CA TYR A 242 -16.59 17.55 -19.69
C TYR A 242 -16.55 17.15 -21.14
N GLN A 243 -16.68 15.87 -21.42
CA GLN A 243 -16.65 15.34 -22.78
C GLN A 243 -17.94 14.62 -23.10
N VAL A 244 -18.49 14.92 -24.27
CA VAL A 244 -19.63 14.22 -24.88
C VAL A 244 -19.17 13.68 -26.22
N GLY A 245 -19.28 12.38 -26.47
CA GLY A 245 -18.88 11.76 -27.73
C GLY A 245 -17.42 12.00 -28.13
N GLY A 246 -16.53 12.26 -27.15
CA GLY A 246 -15.12 12.62 -27.38
C GLY A 246 -14.89 14.09 -27.76
N VAL A 247 -15.93 14.93 -27.73
CA VAL A 247 -15.86 16.37 -27.96
C VAL A 247 -16.04 17.12 -26.64
N ASP A 248 -15.24 18.16 -26.43
CA ASP A 248 -15.37 18.99 -25.23
C ASP A 248 -16.71 19.74 -25.21
N ALA A 249 -17.41 19.64 -24.09
CA ALA A 249 -18.64 20.35 -23.79
C ALA A 249 -18.35 21.55 -22.87
N THR A 250 -19.14 22.61 -23.00
CA THR A 250 -19.01 23.80 -22.16
C THR A 250 -19.99 23.76 -20.99
N VAL A 251 -19.57 24.22 -19.82
CA VAL A 251 -20.41 24.18 -18.61
C VAL A 251 -21.05 25.53 -18.34
N ASP A 252 -22.35 25.49 -18.07
CA ASP A 252 -23.09 26.63 -17.55
C ASP A 252 -22.93 26.70 -16.03
N ILE A 253 -21.79 27.24 -15.58
CA ILE A 253 -21.39 27.25 -14.16
C ILE A 253 -22.45 27.96 -13.31
N ALA A 254 -23.09 29.02 -13.83
CA ALA A 254 -24.10 29.79 -13.11
C ALA A 254 -25.36 28.98 -12.78
N ASN A 255 -25.67 27.96 -13.59
CA ASN A 255 -26.82 27.07 -13.44
C ASN A 255 -26.41 25.65 -13.04
N SER A 256 -25.24 25.50 -12.42
CA SER A 256 -24.69 24.21 -12.03
C SER A 256 -24.33 24.16 -10.55
N THR A 257 -24.38 22.96 -9.98
CA THR A 257 -24.01 22.62 -8.61
C THR A 257 -23.14 21.37 -8.61
N SER A 258 -22.55 21.00 -7.47
CA SER A 258 -21.74 19.78 -7.36
C SER A 258 -22.52 18.48 -7.62
N SER A 259 -23.85 18.49 -7.61
CA SER A 259 -24.69 17.31 -7.87
C SER A 259 -25.56 17.41 -9.12
N SER A 260 -25.53 18.54 -9.82
CA SER A 260 -26.32 18.78 -11.04
C SER A 260 -25.60 19.81 -11.91
N VAL A 261 -25.08 19.39 -13.05
CA VAL A 261 -24.28 20.22 -13.94
C VAL A 261 -24.93 20.32 -15.31
N THR A 262 -25.18 21.54 -15.75
CA THR A 262 -25.71 21.82 -17.10
C THR A 262 -24.54 22.00 -18.06
N VAL A 263 -24.45 21.12 -19.06
CA VAL A 263 -23.43 21.21 -20.11
C VAL A 263 -24.07 21.48 -21.46
N SER A 264 -23.40 22.29 -22.28
CA SER A 264 -23.80 22.60 -23.65
C SER A 264 -22.92 21.81 -24.62
N LEU A 265 -23.57 21.12 -25.55
CA LEU A 265 -22.90 20.28 -26.53
C LEU A 265 -21.97 21.08 -27.45
N GLY A 266 -20.78 20.55 -27.71
CA GLY A 266 -19.82 21.11 -28.66
C GLY A 266 -20.21 20.88 -30.13
N ALA A 267 -19.49 21.54 -31.04
CA ALA A 267 -19.62 21.29 -32.48
C ALA A 267 -18.88 20.01 -32.90
N GLY A 268 -19.33 19.35 -33.96
CA GLY A 268 -18.66 18.16 -34.52
C GLY A 268 -19.10 16.82 -33.91
N LEU A 269 -20.14 16.81 -33.08
CA LEU A 269 -20.77 15.57 -32.61
C LEU A 269 -21.47 14.83 -33.75
N LEU A 270 -21.43 13.50 -33.70
CA LEU A 270 -22.18 12.63 -34.60
C LEU A 270 -23.54 12.30 -33.98
N SER A 271 -24.53 12.05 -34.84
CA SER A 271 -25.83 11.50 -34.38
C SER A 271 -25.67 10.04 -33.97
N GLY A 272 -26.43 9.57 -32.99
CA GLY A 272 -26.32 8.23 -32.41
C GLY A 272 -26.04 8.26 -30.90
N PRO A 273 -25.75 7.11 -30.28
CA PRO A 273 -25.36 7.05 -28.88
C PRO A 273 -24.00 7.73 -28.64
N ALA A 274 -23.94 8.71 -27.75
CA ALA A 274 -22.73 9.40 -27.34
C ALA A 274 -22.39 9.12 -25.87
N THR A 275 -21.12 8.89 -25.59
CA THR A 275 -20.61 8.73 -24.21
C THR A 275 -20.47 10.08 -23.53
N VAL A 276 -20.66 10.13 -22.22
CA VAL A 276 -20.46 11.34 -21.41
C VAL A 276 -19.55 11.01 -20.23
N VAL A 277 -18.50 11.80 -20.07
CA VAL A 277 -17.49 11.64 -19.01
C VAL A 277 -17.11 13.00 -18.44
N VAL A 278 -16.99 13.08 -17.12
CA VAL A 278 -16.42 14.23 -16.39
C VAL A 278 -15.02 13.87 -15.91
N GLN A 279 -14.06 14.73 -16.20
CA GLN A 279 -12.66 14.58 -15.81
C GLN A 279 -12.33 15.63 -14.75
N LYS A 280 -11.94 15.16 -13.58
CA LYS A 280 -11.46 15.96 -12.47
C LYS A 280 -9.93 15.98 -12.50
N PRO A 281 -9.29 17.16 -12.54
CA PRO A 281 -7.84 17.26 -12.52
C PRO A 281 -7.27 16.80 -11.17
N SER A 282 -5.98 16.46 -11.17
CA SER A 282 -5.31 16.10 -9.93
C SER A 282 -5.15 17.34 -9.03
N PRO A 283 -5.48 17.24 -7.73
CA PRO A 283 -5.29 18.33 -6.78
C PRO A 283 -3.81 18.71 -6.59
N PHE A 284 -2.88 17.83 -6.98
CA PHE A 284 -1.44 18.03 -6.89
C PHE A 284 -0.82 18.71 -8.12
N GLY A 285 -1.65 19.12 -9.09
CA GLY A 285 -1.19 19.79 -10.30
C GLY A 285 -0.76 18.86 -11.43
N ALA A 286 -0.09 19.44 -12.43
CA ALA A 286 0.27 18.74 -13.67
C ALA A 286 1.25 17.58 -13.42
N GLY A 287 1.05 16.45 -14.11
CA GLY A 287 1.86 15.23 -13.97
C GLY A 287 1.30 14.21 -12.97
N HIS A 288 0.28 14.58 -12.20
CA HIS A 288 -0.43 13.68 -11.31
C HIS A 288 -1.75 13.21 -11.94
N VAL A 289 -2.15 11.97 -11.62
CA VAL A 289 -3.39 11.39 -12.15
C VAL A 289 -4.60 12.02 -11.45
N GLY A 290 -5.56 12.48 -12.24
CA GLY A 290 -6.85 12.97 -11.77
C GLY A 290 -7.85 11.84 -11.50
N ALA A 291 -9.13 12.18 -11.44
CA ALA A 291 -10.22 11.20 -11.36
C ALA A 291 -11.17 11.40 -12.54
N ASN A 292 -11.73 10.31 -13.06
CA ASN A 292 -12.77 10.35 -14.08
C ASN A 292 -14.07 9.84 -13.48
N SER A 293 -15.19 10.35 -13.99
CA SER A 293 -16.48 9.75 -13.71
C SER A 293 -16.61 8.36 -14.35
N ASN A 294 -17.65 7.64 -13.96
CA ASN A 294 -18.20 6.58 -14.80
C ASN A 294 -18.59 7.13 -16.19
N VAL A 295 -18.74 6.22 -17.15
CA VAL A 295 -19.25 6.54 -18.49
C VAL A 295 -20.77 6.50 -18.47
N ALA A 296 -21.40 7.64 -18.72
CA ALA A 296 -22.84 7.73 -18.99
C ALA A 296 -23.09 7.81 -20.50
N THR A 297 -24.34 7.66 -20.95
CA THR A 297 -24.70 7.71 -22.38
C THR A 297 -25.91 8.61 -22.62
N VAL A 298 -25.85 9.37 -23.70
CA VAL A 298 -26.96 10.21 -24.21
C VAL A 298 -27.23 9.85 -25.66
N GLN A 299 -28.50 9.82 -26.06
CA GLN A 299 -28.88 9.58 -27.45
C GLN A 299 -28.96 10.90 -28.20
N LEU A 300 -28.17 11.06 -29.26
CA LEU A 300 -28.15 12.28 -30.06
C LEU A 300 -28.87 12.06 -31.39
N PHE A 301 -29.88 12.87 -31.71
CA PHE A 301 -30.57 12.80 -33.00
C PHE A 301 -30.23 14.02 -33.88
N PRO A 302 -30.24 13.86 -35.23
CA PRO A 302 -29.96 14.96 -36.14
C PRO A 302 -31.14 15.95 -36.21
N ALA A 303 -30.86 17.19 -36.59
CA ALA A 303 -31.88 18.10 -37.07
C ALA A 303 -32.31 17.70 -38.49
N VAL A 304 -33.60 17.46 -38.71
CA VAL A 304 -34.16 17.23 -40.05
C VAL A 304 -34.54 18.58 -40.64
N ASN A 305 -33.88 18.96 -41.73
CA ASN A 305 -34.10 20.25 -42.38
C ASN A 305 -35.26 20.17 -43.38
N THR A 306 -35.23 19.18 -44.27
CA THR A 306 -36.30 18.94 -45.25
C THR A 306 -36.49 17.45 -45.53
N ILE A 307 -37.71 17.09 -45.92
CA ILE A 307 -38.04 15.81 -46.54
C ILE A 307 -38.91 16.06 -47.77
N THR A 308 -38.52 15.49 -48.90
CA THR A 308 -39.26 15.62 -50.17
C THR A 308 -39.55 14.24 -50.72
N PHE A 309 -40.82 13.97 -51.01
CA PHE A 309 -41.22 12.77 -51.75
C PHE A 309 -41.25 13.07 -53.25
N THR A 310 -40.60 12.21 -54.04
CA THR A 310 -40.63 12.26 -55.50
C THR A 310 -41.30 10.99 -56.02
N PRO A 311 -42.45 11.09 -56.73
CA PRO A 311 -43.11 9.93 -57.34
C PRO A 311 -42.23 9.23 -58.39
N ALA A 312 -42.53 7.95 -58.67
CA ALA A 312 -41.81 7.20 -59.70
C ALA A 312 -42.00 7.83 -61.09
N ALA A 313 -40.92 7.94 -61.87
CA ALA A 313 -40.93 8.55 -63.20
C ALA A 313 -40.22 7.66 -64.23
N GLY A 314 -40.99 6.84 -64.95
CA GLY A 314 -40.42 5.88 -65.92
C GLY A 314 -39.62 4.79 -65.20
N PRO A 315 -38.32 4.59 -65.48
CA PRO A 315 -37.50 3.56 -64.83
C PRO A 315 -37.02 3.95 -63.42
N THR A 316 -37.17 5.20 -62.99
CA THR A 316 -36.74 5.63 -61.65
C THR A 316 -37.83 5.33 -60.62
N PRO A 317 -37.50 4.57 -59.54
CA PRO A 317 -38.46 4.30 -58.47
C PRO A 317 -38.79 5.60 -57.71
N ALA A 318 -39.94 5.60 -57.02
CA ALA A 318 -40.27 6.68 -56.10
C ALA A 318 -39.23 6.76 -54.97
N GLN A 319 -38.98 7.95 -54.44
CA GLN A 319 -37.91 8.15 -53.45
C GLN A 319 -38.25 9.26 -52.45
N PHE A 320 -37.60 9.20 -51.29
CA PHE A 320 -37.55 10.29 -50.33
C PHE A 320 -36.15 10.88 -50.30
N ASP A 321 -36.05 12.19 -50.47
CA ASP A 321 -34.82 12.95 -50.30
C ASP A 321 -34.93 13.72 -48.98
N VAL A 322 -34.06 13.39 -48.03
CA VAL A 322 -34.03 13.98 -46.68
C VAL A 322 -32.73 14.74 -46.50
N THR A 323 -32.81 15.99 -46.06
CA THR A 323 -31.63 16.77 -45.66
C THR A 323 -31.56 16.93 -44.15
N LEU A 324 -30.37 16.72 -43.59
CA LEU A 324 -30.08 16.60 -42.17
C LEU A 324 -28.88 17.47 -41.78
N THR A 325 -28.79 17.81 -40.50
CA THR A 325 -27.58 18.41 -39.92
C THR A 325 -27.35 17.83 -38.53
N PRO A 326 -26.13 17.34 -38.23
CA PRO A 326 -24.89 17.29 -39.01
C PRO A 326 -24.91 16.21 -40.10
N ASN A 327 -23.83 16.15 -40.88
CA ASN A 327 -23.64 15.09 -41.88
C ASN A 327 -23.62 13.71 -41.21
N VAL A 328 -24.19 12.73 -41.90
CA VAL A 328 -24.12 11.32 -41.47
C VAL A 328 -22.87 10.70 -42.09
N GLU A 329 -22.02 10.15 -41.24
CA GLU A 329 -20.74 9.56 -41.65
C GLU A 329 -20.93 8.26 -42.43
N LEU A 330 -19.91 7.87 -43.21
CA LEU A 330 -19.97 6.69 -44.08
C LEU A 330 -20.27 5.40 -43.30
N ALA A 331 -19.70 5.28 -42.09
CA ALA A 331 -19.85 4.12 -41.22
C ALA A 331 -21.21 4.06 -40.49
N GLN A 332 -21.97 5.15 -40.44
CA GLN A 332 -23.23 5.20 -39.71
C GLN A 332 -24.35 4.57 -40.49
N THR A 333 -25.27 3.90 -39.80
CA THR A 333 -26.49 3.37 -40.40
C THR A 333 -27.58 4.43 -40.43
N ALA A 334 -28.32 4.52 -41.53
CA ALA A 334 -29.44 5.45 -41.66
C ALA A 334 -30.67 4.77 -42.23
N ALA A 335 -31.83 5.03 -41.63
CA ALA A 335 -33.11 4.53 -42.12
C ALA A 335 -34.22 5.58 -41.94
N LEU A 336 -35.20 5.57 -42.84
CA LEU A 336 -36.43 6.34 -42.74
C LEU A 336 -37.54 5.42 -42.25
N VAL A 337 -38.09 5.74 -41.08
CA VAL A 337 -39.25 5.06 -40.49
C VAL A 337 -40.49 5.85 -40.84
N LEU A 338 -41.45 5.22 -41.49
CA LEU A 338 -42.75 5.80 -41.82
C LEU A 338 -43.85 5.08 -41.04
N ASN A 339 -44.67 5.83 -40.31
CA ASN A 339 -45.82 5.33 -39.56
C ASN A 339 -47.09 5.95 -40.13
N ARG A 340 -47.98 5.13 -40.68
CA ARG A 340 -49.20 5.63 -41.35
C ARG A 340 -50.18 6.22 -40.35
N LEU A 341 -50.82 7.33 -40.72
CA LEU A 341 -51.87 7.98 -39.91
C LEU A 341 -53.27 7.44 -40.21
N THR A 342 -53.50 6.91 -41.40
CA THR A 342 -54.77 6.32 -41.83
C THR A 342 -54.72 4.79 -41.86
N PRO A 343 -55.84 4.08 -41.66
CA PRO A 343 -55.87 2.63 -41.75
C PRO A 343 -55.38 2.14 -43.13
N PRO A 344 -54.48 1.13 -43.18
CA PRO A 344 -53.98 0.63 -44.44
C PRO A 344 -55.03 -0.23 -45.18
N SER A 345 -54.85 -0.37 -46.48
CA SER A 345 -55.59 -1.34 -47.29
C SER A 345 -55.38 -2.77 -46.75
N ALA A 346 -56.36 -3.67 -46.93
CA ALA A 346 -56.29 -5.03 -46.41
C ALA A 346 -55.00 -5.74 -46.84
N GLY A 347 -54.24 -6.29 -45.88
CA GLY A 347 -52.99 -7.02 -46.12
C GLY A 347 -51.73 -6.16 -46.22
N LYS A 348 -51.78 -4.87 -45.88
CA LYS A 348 -50.64 -3.93 -45.96
C LYS A 348 -50.13 -3.52 -44.57
N PRO A 349 -48.82 -3.21 -44.43
CA PRO A 349 -48.23 -2.88 -43.14
C PRO A 349 -48.59 -1.46 -42.67
N TRP A 350 -48.69 -1.29 -41.34
CA TRP A 350 -48.90 0.01 -40.69
C TRP A 350 -47.64 0.91 -40.69
N SER A 351 -46.48 0.32 -40.91
CA SER A 351 -45.19 1.02 -40.88
C SER A 351 -44.21 0.47 -41.91
N TYR A 352 -43.37 1.36 -42.43
CA TYR A 352 -42.30 1.03 -43.36
C TYR A 352 -40.95 1.44 -42.77
N LEU A 353 -39.91 0.64 -43.00
CA LEU A 353 -38.54 0.95 -42.67
C LEU A 353 -37.74 0.94 -43.98
N LEU A 354 -37.32 2.11 -44.44
CA LEU A 354 -36.58 2.27 -45.68
C LEU A 354 -35.11 2.51 -45.35
N PRO A 355 -34.17 1.61 -45.70
CA PRO A 355 -32.75 1.88 -45.51
C PRO A 355 -32.28 2.98 -46.48
N ALA A 356 -31.34 3.81 -46.05
CA ALA A 356 -30.70 4.78 -46.93
C ALA A 356 -29.94 4.06 -48.06
N THR A 357 -29.92 4.66 -49.25
CA THR A 357 -29.07 4.17 -50.34
C THR A 357 -27.58 4.23 -49.96
N PRO A 358 -26.73 3.34 -50.49
CA PRO A 358 -25.29 3.38 -50.25
C PRO A 358 -24.69 4.76 -50.56
N ARG A 359 -23.77 5.21 -49.70
CA ARG A 359 -23.06 6.49 -49.80
C ARG A 359 -21.58 6.26 -50.07
N SER A 360 -20.91 7.24 -50.66
CA SER A 360 -19.46 7.21 -50.91
C SER A 360 -18.66 8.18 -50.04
N ALA A 361 -19.34 9.07 -49.30
CA ALA A 361 -18.76 10.04 -48.38
C ALA A 361 -19.77 10.46 -47.31
N ALA A 362 -19.31 11.15 -46.26
CA ALA A 362 -20.18 11.80 -45.29
C ALA A 362 -21.08 12.82 -45.98
N THR A 363 -22.38 12.80 -45.68
CA THR A 363 -23.36 13.66 -46.35
C THR A 363 -24.53 14.00 -45.43
N GLY A 364 -25.02 15.23 -45.55
CA GLY A 364 -26.28 15.67 -44.94
C GLY A 364 -27.51 15.31 -45.77
N SER A 365 -27.34 14.86 -47.01
CA SER A 365 -28.44 14.48 -47.91
C SER A 365 -28.53 12.95 -48.01
N LEU A 366 -29.66 12.39 -47.60
CA LEU A 366 -29.97 10.97 -47.67
C LEU A 366 -31.10 10.69 -48.64
N ASN A 367 -30.93 9.67 -49.47
CA ASN A 367 -31.95 9.17 -50.38
C ASN A 367 -32.47 7.82 -49.87
N PHE A 368 -33.79 7.63 -49.93
CA PHE A 368 -34.47 6.40 -49.55
C PHE A 368 -35.40 5.96 -50.68
N VAL A 369 -35.17 4.78 -51.24
CA VAL A 369 -36.04 4.25 -52.29
C VAL A 369 -37.36 3.77 -51.69
N SER A 370 -38.47 4.30 -52.20
CA SER A 370 -39.83 3.97 -51.78
C SER A 370 -40.37 2.81 -52.61
N LEU A 371 -40.19 1.58 -52.10
CA LEU A 371 -40.72 0.35 -52.72
C LEU A 371 -41.97 -0.13 -51.98
N GLY A 372 -43.13 -0.02 -52.63
CA GLY A 372 -44.39 -0.57 -52.10
C GLY A 372 -45.01 0.22 -50.94
N VAL A 373 -44.59 1.46 -50.74
CA VAL A 373 -45.24 2.42 -49.83
C VAL A 373 -46.52 2.91 -50.50
N GLU A 374 -47.66 2.78 -49.83
CA GLU A 374 -48.94 3.26 -50.36
C GLU A 374 -49.07 4.78 -50.25
N ALA A 375 -49.93 5.37 -51.10
CA ALA A 375 -50.30 6.77 -50.97
C ALA A 375 -51.04 7.02 -49.64
N GLY A 376 -50.72 8.14 -48.99
CA GLY A 376 -51.28 8.52 -47.71
C GLY A 376 -50.35 9.41 -46.88
N ASP A 377 -50.83 9.79 -45.69
CA ASP A 377 -50.07 10.59 -44.75
C ASP A 377 -49.34 9.72 -43.73
N TYR A 378 -48.06 10.00 -43.55
CA TYR A 378 -47.17 9.27 -42.65
C TYR A 378 -46.52 10.23 -41.66
N LEU A 379 -46.46 9.83 -40.39
CA LEU A 379 -45.45 10.33 -39.46
C LEU A 379 -44.11 9.76 -39.87
N TYR A 380 -43.07 10.59 -39.92
CA TYR A 380 -41.73 10.11 -40.26
C TYR A 380 -40.77 10.28 -39.10
N ARG A 381 -39.82 9.35 -39.02
CA ARG A 381 -38.62 9.48 -38.18
C ARG A 381 -37.41 9.08 -39.00
N VAL A 382 -36.39 9.90 -38.94
CA VAL A 382 -35.04 9.53 -39.40
C VAL A 382 -34.34 8.83 -38.26
N ARG A 383 -33.83 7.63 -38.52
CA ARG A 383 -33.05 6.80 -37.59
C ARG A 383 -31.59 6.82 -37.99
N ILE A 384 -30.71 7.31 -37.13
CA ILE A 384 -29.25 7.26 -37.31
C ILE A 384 -28.64 6.42 -36.19
N ASP A 385 -27.90 5.35 -36.52
CA ASP A 385 -27.27 4.43 -35.55
C ASP A 385 -28.21 3.96 -34.43
N GLY A 386 -29.46 3.67 -34.80
CA GLY A 386 -30.49 3.20 -33.88
C GLY A 386 -31.24 4.28 -33.11
N VAL A 387 -30.82 5.55 -33.18
CA VAL A 387 -31.51 6.68 -32.53
C VAL A 387 -32.52 7.31 -33.48
N ASP A 388 -33.78 7.37 -33.06
CA ASP A 388 -34.87 7.99 -33.81
C ASP A 388 -34.98 9.49 -33.51
N THR A 389 -35.23 10.28 -34.54
CA THR A 389 -35.75 11.65 -34.36
C THR A 389 -37.11 11.64 -33.65
N PRO A 390 -37.38 12.62 -32.78
CA PRO A 390 -38.60 12.65 -31.98
C PRO A 390 -39.83 12.96 -32.83
N LEU A 391 -40.98 12.41 -32.42
CA LEU A 391 -42.30 12.79 -32.93
C LEU A 391 -42.90 13.86 -32.01
N SER A 392 -43.68 14.80 -32.57
CA SER A 392 -44.51 15.72 -31.79
C SER A 392 -45.78 15.01 -31.31
N PHE A 393 -46.16 15.30 -30.07
CA PHE A 393 -47.35 14.76 -29.42
C PHE A 393 -48.20 15.91 -28.88
N ASN A 394 -49.47 15.95 -29.24
CA ASN A 394 -50.38 17.05 -28.87
C ASN A 394 -51.24 16.78 -27.63
N GLY A 395 -50.90 15.75 -26.86
CA GLY A 395 -51.65 15.34 -25.67
C GLY A 395 -52.56 14.13 -25.90
N THR A 396 -52.96 13.84 -27.14
CA THR A 396 -53.83 12.70 -27.47
C THR A 396 -53.24 11.78 -28.54
N SER A 397 -52.48 12.31 -29.50
CA SER A 397 -51.86 11.52 -30.57
C SER A 397 -50.56 12.14 -31.04
N TYR A 398 -49.71 11.33 -31.69
CA TYR A 398 -48.59 11.87 -32.46
C TYR A 398 -49.11 12.59 -33.70
N ASP A 399 -48.65 13.81 -33.93
CA ASP A 399 -49.18 14.69 -34.96
C ASP A 399 -48.10 15.30 -35.87
N GLY A 400 -46.84 14.92 -35.69
CA GLY A 400 -45.76 15.34 -36.57
C GLY A 400 -44.41 14.72 -36.19
N PRO A 401 -43.38 14.95 -37.01
CA PRO A 401 -43.47 15.57 -38.34
C PRO A 401 -44.09 14.61 -39.38
N LYS A 402 -44.78 15.16 -40.40
CA LYS A 402 -45.53 14.40 -41.40
C LYS A 402 -44.95 14.53 -42.81
N VAL A 403 -45.15 13.49 -43.63
CA VAL A 403 -44.90 13.50 -45.07
C VAL A 403 -46.08 12.83 -45.79
N THR A 404 -46.51 13.42 -46.89
CA THR A 404 -47.56 12.85 -47.75
C THR A 404 -46.93 12.12 -48.92
N VAL A 405 -47.37 10.89 -49.13
CA VAL A 405 -47.02 10.05 -50.29
C VAL A 405 -48.18 10.14 -51.28
N THR A 406 -47.90 10.61 -52.49
CA THR A 406 -48.91 10.83 -53.55
C THR A 406 -48.84 9.80 -54.66
#